data_AF-A0A2E5WYE2-F1
#
_entry.id   AF-A0A2E5WYE2-F1
#
_cell.length_a   1.000
_cell.length_b   1.000
_cell.length_c   1.000
_cell.angle_alpha   90.00
_cell.angle_beta   90.00
_cell.angle_gamma   90.00
#
_symmetry.space_group_name_H-M   'P 1'
#
loop_
_entity.id
_entity.type
_entity.pdbx_description
1 polymer ?
#
loop_
_entity_poly.entity_id
_entity_poly.type
_entity_poly.pdbx_seq_one_letter_code
_entity_poly.pdbx_strand_id
1 'polypeptide(L)'
;MKITTGLIFLLSFAISSAFAMSKEEFKESAQDKLEMIEDKLETVEEKMAGAQGETKAKMENAYEDLIDQKDDLKEDLKEVSEEASEGYEEFKKEFSDGVAELEKKVNELLNS
;
A
#
# COMPACT_ATOMS: atom_id res chain seq x y z
N MET A 1 3.58 1.04 36.31
CA MET A 1 3.47 1.71 34.99
C MET A 1 3.29 0.61 33.95
N LYS A 2 2.30 0.75 33.07
CA LYS A 2 1.68 -0.37 32.34
C LYS A 2 2.55 -0.89 31.19
N ILE A 3 2.85 -2.18 31.34
CA ILE A 3 3.17 -3.28 30.41
C ILE A 3 3.25 -2.94 28.90
N THR A 4 4.46 -3.15 28.41
CA THR A 4 4.91 -3.53 27.06
C THR A 4 4.07 -4.65 26.46
N THR A 5 3.48 -4.47 25.29
CA THR A 5 3.01 -5.61 24.48
C THR A 5 3.13 -5.24 23.01
N GLY A 6 4.20 -5.73 22.38
CA GLY A 6 4.31 -5.78 20.93
C GLY A 6 3.24 -6.72 20.38
N LEU A 7 2.62 -6.30 19.29
CA LEU A 7 1.68 -7.12 18.53
C LEU A 7 2.26 -7.32 17.14
N ILE A 8 3.07 -8.36 16.99
CA ILE A 8 3.40 -8.93 15.68
C ILE A 8 2.18 -9.72 15.26
N PHE A 9 1.36 -9.16 14.37
CA PHE A 9 0.25 -9.89 13.76
C PHE A 9 0.75 -10.57 12.48
N LEU A 10 1.25 -11.79 12.63
CA LEU A 10 1.50 -12.72 11.53
C LEU A 10 0.15 -13.15 10.94
N LEU A 11 -0.35 -12.41 9.95
CA LEU A 11 -1.56 -12.80 9.23
C LEU A 11 -1.22 -13.74 8.06
N SER A 12 -0.89 -14.97 8.40
CA SER A 12 -0.90 -16.09 7.46
C SER A 12 -2.17 -16.90 7.67
N PHE A 13 -3.32 -16.48 7.14
CA PHE A 13 -4.45 -17.40 6.91
C PHE A 13 -5.48 -16.90 5.88
N ALA A 14 -5.68 -17.74 4.87
CA ALA A 14 -6.87 -17.88 4.02
C ALA A 14 -7.15 -16.82 2.93
N ILE A 15 -6.69 -17.15 1.73
CA ILE A 15 -7.06 -16.60 0.41
C ILE A 15 -8.56 -16.82 0.06
N SER A 16 -9.40 -17.29 0.98
CA SER A 16 -10.82 -17.63 0.72
C SER A 16 -11.83 -16.57 1.21
N SER A 17 -11.41 -15.58 2.00
CA SER A 17 -12.30 -14.59 2.64
C SER A 17 -12.38 -13.24 1.94
N ALA A 18 -11.60 -13.03 0.87
CA ALA A 18 -11.55 -11.74 0.16
C ALA A 18 -12.93 -11.29 -0.36
N PHE A 19 -13.88 -12.21 -0.63
CA PHE A 19 -15.20 -11.88 -1.18
C PHE A 19 -16.28 -11.50 -0.14
N ALA A 20 -16.02 -11.65 1.17
CA ALA A 20 -17.04 -11.42 2.22
C ALA A 20 -16.80 -10.15 3.07
N MET A 21 -15.67 -9.48 2.87
CA MET A 21 -15.27 -8.31 3.65
C MET A 21 -16.19 -7.11 3.36
N SER A 22 -16.79 -6.57 4.42
CA SER A 22 -17.63 -5.38 4.36
C SER A 22 -16.84 -4.15 3.91
N LYS A 23 -17.55 -3.11 3.45
CA LYS A 23 -16.92 -1.84 3.02
C LYS A 23 -15.99 -1.25 4.09
N GLU A 24 -16.40 -1.31 5.35
CA GLU A 24 -15.64 -0.75 6.47
C GLU A 24 -14.37 -1.57 6.74
N GLU A 25 -14.51 -2.91 6.82
CA GLU A 25 -13.36 -3.80 7.01
C GLU A 25 -12.35 -3.69 5.84
N PHE A 26 -12.87 -3.52 4.63
CA PHE A 26 -12.02 -3.32 3.46
C PHE A 26 -11.32 -1.98 3.52
N LYS A 27 -12.02 -0.91 3.92
CA LYS A 27 -11.43 0.41 4.05
C LYS A 27 -10.32 0.43 5.09
N GLU A 28 -10.56 -0.13 6.26
CA GLU A 28 -9.54 -0.27 7.32
C GLU A 28 -8.35 -1.07 6.80
N SER A 29 -8.58 -2.25 6.21
CA SER A 29 -7.50 -3.07 5.66
C SER A 29 -6.73 -2.38 4.52
N ALA A 30 -7.41 -1.58 3.69
CA ALA A 30 -6.80 -0.83 2.61
C ALA A 30 -5.95 0.33 3.13
N GLN A 31 -6.44 1.04 4.17
CA GLN A 31 -5.68 2.08 4.85
C GLN A 31 -4.41 1.52 5.48
N ASP A 32 -4.51 0.41 6.21
CA ASP A 32 -3.36 -0.27 6.82
C ASP A 32 -2.31 -0.66 5.77
N LYS A 33 -2.74 -1.16 4.60
CA LYS A 33 -1.83 -1.52 3.51
C LYS A 33 -1.15 -0.30 2.89
N LEU A 34 -1.87 0.79 2.70
CA LEU A 34 -1.29 2.04 2.19
C LEU A 34 -0.28 2.64 3.18
N GLU A 35 -0.54 2.56 4.49
CA GLU A 35 0.40 2.97 5.53
C GLU A 35 1.67 2.09 5.51
N MET A 36 1.53 0.77 5.39
CA MET A 36 2.71 -0.11 5.22
C MET A 36 3.52 0.19 3.95
N ILE A 37 2.86 0.63 2.87
CA ILE A 37 3.54 1.06 1.64
C ILE A 37 4.25 2.39 1.86
N GLU A 38 3.66 3.32 2.60
CA GLU A 38 4.25 4.59 2.99
C GLU A 38 5.54 4.38 3.81
N ASP A 39 5.52 3.51 4.82
CA ASP A 39 6.71 3.14 5.60
C ASP A 39 7.85 2.58 4.71
N LYS A 40 7.49 1.76 3.72
CA LYS A 40 8.45 1.20 2.77
C LYS A 40 9.02 2.29 1.84
N LEU A 41 8.21 3.24 1.41
CA LEU A 41 8.64 4.39 0.62
C LEU A 41 9.58 5.29 1.42
N GLU A 42 9.33 5.54 2.71
CA GLU A 42 10.28 6.25 3.58
C GLU A 42 11.64 5.52 3.62
N THR A 43 11.62 4.19 3.69
CA THR A 43 12.85 3.38 3.63
C THR A 43 13.57 3.50 2.26
N VAL A 44 12.83 3.63 1.16
CA VAL A 44 13.41 3.93 -0.16
C VAL A 44 14.08 5.30 -0.16
N GLU A 45 13.42 6.32 0.41
CA GLU A 45 13.96 7.67 0.50
C GLU A 45 15.29 7.69 1.28
N GLU A 46 15.36 6.99 2.41
CA GLU A 46 16.60 6.82 3.18
C GLU A 46 17.72 6.17 2.37
N LYS A 47 17.41 5.09 1.63
CA LYS A 47 18.38 4.42 0.74
C LYS A 47 18.86 5.36 -0.37
N MET A 48 17.94 6.10 -0.96
CA MET A 48 18.20 7.06 -2.03
C MET A 48 19.12 8.19 -1.56
N ALA A 49 19.00 8.63 -0.30
CA ALA A 49 19.90 9.62 0.29
C ALA A 49 21.37 9.13 0.34
N GLY A 50 21.59 7.82 0.45
CA GLY A 50 22.90 7.18 0.37
C GLY A 50 23.39 6.87 -1.05
N ALA A 51 22.51 6.91 -2.05
CA ALA A 51 22.84 6.64 -3.45
C ALA A 51 23.49 7.84 -4.15
N GLN A 52 24.21 7.59 -5.25
CA GLN A 52 24.87 8.64 -6.04
C GLN A 52 24.76 8.38 -7.54
N GLY A 53 24.92 9.44 -8.33
CA GLY A 53 24.99 9.38 -9.78
C GLY A 53 23.71 8.83 -10.43
N GLU A 54 23.88 7.99 -11.45
CA GLU A 54 22.78 7.42 -12.24
C GLU A 54 21.83 6.56 -11.40
N THR A 55 22.33 5.86 -10.38
CA THR A 55 21.48 5.07 -9.47
C THR A 55 20.52 5.96 -8.70
N LYS A 56 21.00 7.08 -8.15
CA LYS A 56 20.15 8.03 -7.42
C LYS A 56 19.06 8.61 -8.34
N ALA A 57 19.42 9.06 -9.54
CA ALA A 57 18.45 9.60 -10.49
C ALA A 57 17.37 8.58 -10.90
N LYS A 58 17.73 7.30 -11.07
CA LYS A 58 16.74 6.24 -11.35
C LYS A 58 15.82 6.00 -10.16
N MET A 59 16.36 6.01 -8.96
CA MET A 59 15.57 5.86 -7.73
C MET A 59 14.62 7.03 -7.51
N GLU A 60 15.05 8.28 -7.78
CA GLU A 60 14.22 9.48 -7.65
C GLU A 60 13.00 9.41 -8.56
N ASN A 61 13.18 9.13 -9.86
CA ASN A 61 12.06 9.03 -10.80
C ASN A 61 11.11 7.89 -10.40
N ALA A 62 11.64 6.72 -10.06
CA ALA A 62 10.80 5.59 -9.64
C ALA A 62 10.07 5.89 -8.32
N TYR A 63 10.70 6.61 -7.40
CA TYR A 63 10.10 7.00 -6.13
C TYR A 63 8.94 7.97 -6.33
N GLU A 64 9.13 9.01 -7.16
CA GLU A 64 8.07 9.98 -7.50
C GLU A 64 6.86 9.27 -8.13
N ASP A 65 7.09 8.39 -9.13
CA ASP A 65 6.01 7.62 -9.77
C ASP A 65 5.23 6.75 -8.76
N LEU A 66 5.88 6.24 -7.71
CA LEU A 66 5.25 5.39 -6.69
C LEU A 66 4.49 6.21 -5.64
N ILE A 67 4.96 7.41 -5.33
CA ILE A 67 4.23 8.35 -4.48
C ILE A 67 2.93 8.77 -5.16
N ASP A 68 2.98 9.12 -6.43
CA ASP A 68 1.80 9.49 -7.21
C ASP A 68 0.77 8.34 -7.23
N GLN A 69 1.21 7.11 -7.54
CA GLN A 69 0.34 5.92 -7.51
C GLN A 69 -0.27 5.64 -6.13
N LYS A 70 0.48 5.88 -5.03
CA LYS A 70 -0.03 5.72 -3.66
C LYS A 70 -1.14 6.74 -3.39
N ASP A 71 -0.92 7.99 -3.81
CA ASP A 71 -1.86 9.08 -3.58
C ASP A 71 -3.14 8.93 -4.41
N ASP A 72 -3.03 8.46 -5.66
CA ASP A 72 -4.17 8.07 -6.50
C ASP A 72 -5.02 6.99 -5.82
N LEU A 73 -4.40 5.90 -5.34
CA LEU A 73 -5.10 4.85 -4.59
C LEU A 73 -5.76 5.41 -3.32
N LYS A 74 -5.10 6.33 -2.62
CA LYS A 74 -5.65 6.96 -1.42
C LYS A 74 -6.85 7.85 -1.74
N GLU A 75 -6.92 8.42 -2.93
CA GLU A 75 -8.09 9.13 -3.46
C GLU A 75 -9.21 8.15 -3.81
N ASP A 76 -8.93 7.11 -4.59
CA ASP A 76 -9.87 6.04 -4.95
C ASP A 76 -10.53 5.44 -3.71
N LEU A 77 -9.75 5.18 -2.65
CA LEU A 77 -10.26 4.62 -1.39
C LEU A 77 -11.23 5.56 -0.65
N LYS A 78 -11.10 6.88 -0.84
CA LYS A 78 -12.07 7.84 -0.27
C LYS A 78 -13.38 7.77 -1.06
N GLU A 79 -13.30 7.67 -2.38
CA GLU A 79 -14.45 7.61 -3.28
C GLU A 79 -15.30 6.36 -3.06
N VAL A 80 -14.71 5.21 -2.69
CA VAL A 80 -15.48 3.98 -2.41
C VAL A 80 -16.49 4.12 -1.26
N SER A 81 -16.24 5.06 -0.34
CA SER A 81 -17.16 5.35 0.75
C SER A 81 -18.44 6.04 0.27
N GLU A 82 -18.41 6.62 -0.91
CA GLU A 82 -19.53 7.34 -1.54
C GLU A 82 -20.26 6.49 -2.60
N GLU A 83 -19.62 5.47 -3.18
CA GLU A 83 -20.23 4.65 -4.25
C GLU A 83 -21.32 3.67 -3.77
N ALA A 84 -22.31 3.39 -4.63
CA ALA A 84 -23.37 2.41 -4.38
C ALA A 84 -22.83 0.96 -4.34
N SER A 85 -23.50 0.07 -3.62
CA SER A 85 -23.07 -1.33 -3.42
C SER A 85 -22.88 -2.15 -4.73
N GLU A 86 -23.41 -1.69 -5.86
CA GLU A 86 -23.33 -2.39 -7.15
C GLU A 86 -21.93 -2.33 -7.79
N GLY A 87 -21.12 -1.29 -7.50
CA GLY A 87 -19.74 -1.16 -8.00
C GLY A 87 -18.65 -1.63 -7.02
N TYR A 88 -19.04 -1.96 -5.78
CA TYR A 88 -18.08 -2.19 -4.71
C TYR A 88 -17.14 -3.38 -4.94
N GLU A 89 -17.64 -4.50 -5.48
CA GLU A 89 -16.79 -5.68 -5.70
C GLU A 89 -15.79 -5.46 -6.85
N GLU A 90 -16.15 -4.69 -7.87
CA GLU A 90 -15.26 -4.32 -8.96
C GLU A 90 -14.18 -3.36 -8.45
N PHE A 91 -14.60 -2.28 -7.76
CA PHE A 91 -13.69 -1.35 -7.10
C PHE A 91 -12.68 -2.10 -6.21
N LYS A 92 -13.19 -2.97 -5.33
CA LYS A 92 -12.36 -3.72 -4.37
C LYS A 92 -11.29 -4.55 -5.06
N LYS A 93 -11.65 -5.16 -6.19
CA LYS A 93 -10.71 -5.94 -7.00
C LYS A 93 -9.67 -5.03 -7.64
N GLU A 94 -10.09 -3.96 -8.32
CA GLU A 94 -9.18 -3.02 -9.00
C GLU A 94 -8.22 -2.36 -8.01
N PHE A 95 -8.73 -1.89 -6.88
CA PHE A 95 -7.93 -1.32 -5.80
C PHE A 95 -6.92 -2.33 -5.25
N SER A 96 -7.36 -3.57 -5.00
CA SER A 96 -6.47 -4.62 -4.48
C SER A 96 -5.36 -4.97 -5.46
N ASP A 97 -5.66 -5.03 -6.75
CA ASP A 97 -4.69 -5.25 -7.81
C ASP A 97 -3.69 -4.08 -7.90
N GLY A 98 -4.18 -2.84 -7.78
CA GLY A 98 -3.36 -1.63 -7.76
C GLY A 98 -2.40 -1.59 -6.57
N VAL A 99 -2.89 -1.87 -5.35
CA VAL A 99 -2.06 -1.97 -4.14
C VAL A 99 -1.01 -3.07 -4.27
N ALA A 100 -1.36 -4.23 -4.83
CA ALA A 100 -0.42 -5.33 -5.00
C ALA A 100 0.71 -4.98 -6.00
N GLU A 101 0.38 -4.30 -7.09
CA GLU A 101 1.37 -3.84 -8.07
C GLU A 101 2.25 -2.73 -7.49
N LEU A 102 1.68 -1.78 -6.74
CA LEU A 102 2.43 -0.75 -6.03
C LEU A 102 3.41 -1.36 -5.03
N GLU A 103 2.94 -2.28 -4.18
CA GLU A 103 3.78 -2.99 -3.21
C GLU A 103 4.94 -3.73 -3.90
N LYS A 104 4.66 -4.40 -5.02
CA LYS A 104 5.68 -5.10 -5.79
C LYS A 104 6.75 -4.13 -6.30
N LYS A 105 6.37 -3.00 -6.91
CA LYS A 105 7.32 -2.00 -7.42
C LYS A 105 8.16 -1.37 -6.30
N VAL A 106 7.54 -1.06 -5.16
CA VAL A 106 8.26 -0.56 -3.98
C VAL A 106 9.27 -1.60 -3.47
N ASN A 107 8.88 -2.87 -3.39
CA ASN A 107 9.80 -3.94 -3.00
C ASN A 107 10.94 -4.12 -4.01
N GLU A 108 10.68 -4.01 -5.31
CA GLU A 108 11.72 -4.05 -6.35
C GLU A 108 12.74 -2.92 -6.17
N LEU A 109 12.26 -1.69 -5.91
CA LEU A 109 13.10 -0.53 -5.66
C LEU A 109 13.91 -0.65 -4.36
N LEU A 110 13.29 -1.18 -3.30
CA LEU A 110 13.97 -1.48 -2.04
C LEU A 110 15.06 -2.55 -2.16
N ASN A 111 14.98 -3.44 -3.15
CA ASN A 111 15.96 -4.51 -3.35
C ASN A 111 16.92 -4.26 -4.52
N SER A 112 16.81 -3.10 -5.18
CA SER A 112 17.79 -2.59 -6.15
C SER A 112 19.06 -2.07 -5.47
#